data_AF-A0A3N5NTC3-F1
#
_entry.id   AF-A0A3N5NTC3-F1
#
_cell.length_a   1.000
_cell.length_b   1.000
_cell.length_c   1.000
_cell.angle_alpha   90.00
_cell.angle_beta   90.00
_cell.angle_gamma   90.00
#
_symmetry.space_group_name_H-M   'P 1'
#
loop_
_entity.id
_entity.type
_entity.pdbx_description
1 polymer ?
#
loop_
_entity_poly.entity_id
_entity_poly.type
_entity_poly.pdbx_seq_one_letter_code
_entity_poly.pdbx_strand_id
1 'polypeptide(L)' 'LAHPAIVSREFGIPAVVGTTNATQRIKTGDVIRVNGSTGIVEIVKRA' A
#
# COMPACT_ATOMS: atom_id res chain seq x y z
N LEU A 1 -16.45 -4.59 -1.95
CA LEU A 1 -15.50 -3.50 -2.26
C LEU A 1 -15.32 -2.68 -0.99
N ALA A 2 -14.12 -2.60 -0.43
CA ALA A 2 -13.87 -1.83 0.79
C ALA A 2 -13.80 -0.32 0.46
N HIS A 3 -14.25 0.53 1.39
CA HIS A 3 -14.17 1.99 1.30
C HIS A 3 -12.84 2.52 0.73
N PRO A 4 -11.65 2.10 1.23
CA PRO A 4 -10.38 2.59 0.69
C PRO A 4 -10.12 2.23 -0.78
N ALA A 5 -10.62 1.09 -1.26
CA ALA A 5 -10.39 0.65 -2.64
C ALA A 5 -11.24 1.42 -3.68
N ILE A 6 -12.35 2.03 -3.24
CA ILE A 6 -13.18 2.89 -4.11
C ILE A 6 -12.53 4.26 -4.17
N VAL A 7 -12.25 4.83 -2.99
CA VAL A 7 -11.58 6.12 -2.82
C VAL A 7 -10.29 6.18 -3.63
N SER A 8 -9.38 5.21 -3.48
CA SER A 8 -8.12 5.22 -4.24
C SER A 8 -8.30 5.23 -5.77
N ARG A 9 -9.37 4.62 -6.29
CA ARG A 9 -9.68 4.67 -7.73
C ARG A 9 -10.18 6.03 -8.17
N GLU A 10 -11.01 6.69 -7.36
CA GLU A 10 -11.49 8.05 -7.63
C GLU A 10 -10.33 9.06 -7.65
N PHE A 11 -9.34 8.88 -6.78
CA PHE A 11 -8.15 9.73 -6.71
C PHE A 11 -7.06 9.35 -7.74
N GLY A 12 -7.22 8.25 -8.49
CA GLY A 12 -6.21 7.79 -9.44
C GLY A 12 -4.90 7.33 -8.79
N ILE A 13 -4.94 6.94 -7.51
CA ILE A 13 -3.76 6.55 -6.73
C ILE A 13 -3.68 5.01 -6.66
N PRO A 14 -2.52 4.40 -6.96
CA PRO A 14 -2.35 2.97 -6.79
C PRO A 14 -2.47 2.59 -5.30
N ALA A 15 -3.35 1.64 -4.99
CA ALA A 15 -3.54 1.16 -3.64
C ALA A 15 -3.60 -0.38 -3.60
N VAL A 16 -3.05 -0.94 -2.53
CA VAL A 16 -3.14 -2.36 -2.20
C VAL A 16 -3.87 -2.47 -0.86
N VAL A 17 -4.99 -3.19 -0.84
CA VAL A 17 -5.84 -3.37 0.35
C VAL A 17 -5.80 -4.83 0.80
N GLY A 18 -6.05 -5.08 2.09
CA GLY A 18 -6.03 -6.44 2.65
C GLY A 18 -4.63 -6.98 2.99
N THR A 19 -3.63 -6.11 3.11
CA THR A 19 -2.29 -6.48 3.57
C THR A 19 -2.31 -6.76 5.08
N THR A 20 -2.66 -8.00 5.45
CA THR A 20 -2.95 -8.48 6.83
C THR A 20 -2.02 -7.96 7.92
N ASN A 21 -0.74 -7.72 7.62
CA ASN A 21 0.29 -7.30 8.58
C ASN A 21 1.10 -6.06 8.16
N ALA A 22 0.65 -5.28 7.16
CA ALA A 22 1.42 -4.15 6.63
C ALA A 22 1.83 -3.14 7.71
N THR A 23 0.90 -2.75 8.58
CA THR A 23 1.15 -1.78 9.66
C THR A 23 2.12 -2.28 10.73
N GLN A 24 2.31 -3.59 10.84
CA GLN A 24 3.29 -4.18 11.76
C GLN A 24 4.69 -4.19 11.16
N ARG A 25 4.79 -4.39 9.83
CA ARG A 25 6.06 -4.55 9.09
C ARG A 25 6.65 -3.23 8.57
N ILE A 26 5.80 -2.28 8.20
CA ILE A 26 6.18 -0.96 7.69
C ILE A 26 6.31 -0.01 8.89
N LYS A 27 7.43 0.69 8.98
CA LYS A 27 7.68 1.69 10.03
C LYS A 27 7.69 3.10 9.45
N THR A 28 7.38 4.07 10.29
CA THR A 28 7.50 5.49 9.91
C THR A 28 8.93 5.78 9.47
N GLY A 29 9.08 6.37 8.29
CA GLY A 29 10.38 6.64 7.67
C GLY A 29 10.83 5.60 6.63
N ASP A 30 10.19 4.42 6.57
CA ASP A 30 10.47 3.44 5.51
C ASP A 30 10.03 3.99 4.15
N VAL A 31 10.88 3.85 3.14
CA VAL A 31 10.52 4.10 1.74
C VAL A 31 9.96 2.83 1.16
N ILE A 32 8.70 2.88 0.72
CA ILE A 32 7.99 1.73 0.17
C ILE A 32 7.59 1.96 -1.29
N ARG A 33 7.52 0.86 -2.05
CA ARG A 33 6.97 0.81 -3.39
C ARG A 33 5.64 0.07 -3.34
N VAL A 34 4.60 0.65 -3.94
CA VAL A 34 3.26 0.07 -3.99
C VAL A 34 2.89 -0.17 -5.46
N ASN A 35 2.56 -1.40 -5.81
CA ASN A 35 2.07 -1.76 -7.13
C ASN A 35 0.60 -2.20 -7.05
N GLY A 36 -0.30 -1.28 -7.43
CA GLY A 36 -1.75 -1.53 -7.43
C GLY A 36 -2.23 -2.51 -8.51
N SER A 37 -1.39 -2.86 -9.50
CA SER A 37 -1.73 -3.82 -10.55
C SER A 37 -1.42 -5.26 -10.12
N THR A 38 -0.26 -5.50 -9.51
CA THR A 38 0.15 -6.84 -9.04
C THR A 38 -0.27 -7.11 -7.59
N GLY A 39 -0.67 -6.08 -6.84
CA GLY A 39 -0.98 -6.20 -5.42
C GLY A 39 0.25 -6.30 -4.51
N ILE A 40 1.43 -5.93 -5.01
CA ILE A 40 2.70 -6.09 -4.31
C ILE A 40 3.08 -4.78 -3.60
N VAL A 41 3.54 -4.90 -2.36
CA VAL A 41 4.11 -3.79 -1.57
C VAL A 41 5.51 -4.21 -1.11
N GLU A 42 6.51 -3.40 -1.43
CA GLU A 42 7.92 -3.68 -1.15
C GLU A 42 8.55 -2.54 -0.36
N ILE A 43 9.48 -2.86 0.54
CA ILE A 43 10.25 -1.86 1.28
C ILE A 43 11.57 -1.67 0.54
N VAL A 44 11.74 -0.50 -0.07
CA VAL A 44 12.91 -0.17 -0.91
C VAL A 44 14.06 0.33 -0.04
N LYS A 45 13.75 1.04 1.05
CA LYS A 45 14.74 1.50 2.03
C LYS A 45 14.12 1.51 3.42
N ARG A 46 14.87 0.99 4.40
CA ARG A 46 14.51 1.10 5.82
C ARG A 46 14.95 2.46 6.37
N ALA A 47 14.14 3.01 7.28
CA ALA A 47 14.54 4.17 8.08
C ALA A 47 15.81 3.90 8.90
#